data_AF-A0A948Q170-F1
#
_entry.id   AF-A0A948Q170-F1
#
_cell.length_a   1.000
_cell.length_b   1.000
_cell.length_c   1.000
_cell.angle_alpha   90.00
_cell.angle_beta   90.00
_cell.angle_gamma   90.00
#
_symmetry.space_group_name_H-M   'P 1'
#
loop_
_entity.id
_entity.type
_entity.pdbx_description
1 polymer ?
#
loop_
_entity_poly.entity_id
_entity_poly.type
_entity_poly.pdbx_seq_one_letter_code
_entity_poly.pdbx_strand_id
1 'polypeptide(L)'
;MLHFVKTLISGKKETEEYNADDLRVSFKARYHQFKLLLNANNNALEIMAEMGEALKGTWPFGMHFVRSRSTRVSTNVFQIIKHLSDLAPGKHEALYGRFKEIQMKINPFLQPRSLTREGPLAISLDEIDKSMADQVGSKLSNLGEIGKQIHVKIPKGFAVTAQGYERFMKFNDLQEEIDRRIQSTEVTDLDQLFGLSASIQQLIIESPLPEDLEAAISEHYRLLEEEESKGIRVAMRSSALGEDLPGTSFAGQYRSELNVSGEHLLRSYKEVVASKYGLPAMTYRLNRGIRDEDVAMCVGCMHMVDAVSGGVAYSRNPVNIRDNAVFINATWGLPKSVVDGSGTSDLFVIDRGDPMVIRQREIAAKEQKFTCYPDEGVCRMDLLGEEGLEASLTDEQALELARLVVLLEGYYDTPQDVEWAVAKDQSIVILQCRPLQQTALSRAER
;
A
#
# COMPACT_ATOMS: atom_id res chain seq x y z
N MET A 1 -1.93 50.57 74.77
CA MET A 1 -1.82 49.91 73.44
C MET A 1 -2.09 50.90 72.31
N LEU A 2 -1.56 52.13 72.40
CA LEU A 2 -1.83 53.24 71.47
C LEU A 2 -0.57 53.73 70.74
N HIS A 3 0.58 53.07 70.92
CA HIS A 3 1.84 53.49 70.29
C HIS A 3 2.20 52.68 69.03
N PHE A 4 1.58 51.51 68.83
CA PHE A 4 1.86 50.63 67.69
C PHE A 4 1.11 51.05 66.40
N VAL A 5 0.06 51.86 66.53
CA VAL A 5 -0.77 52.32 65.39
C VAL A 5 -0.13 53.52 64.65
N LYS A 6 0.88 54.17 65.24
CA LYS A 6 1.53 55.36 64.63
C LYS A 6 2.65 55.03 63.64
N THR A 7 3.11 53.79 63.56
CA THR A 7 4.29 53.42 62.76
C THR A 7 3.97 52.89 61.36
N LEU A 8 2.69 52.76 60.99
CA LEU A 8 2.27 52.35 59.64
C LEU A 8 1.95 53.54 58.70
N ILE A 9 2.18 54.78 59.15
CA ILE A 9 1.94 56.02 58.38
C ILE A 9 3.25 56.62 57.82
N SER A 10 4.38 55.91 57.90
CA SER A 10 5.66 56.39 57.33
C SER A 10 6.29 55.34 56.42
N GLY A 11 5.80 55.30 55.19
CA GLY A 11 6.39 54.54 54.09
C GLY A 11 5.84 55.11 52.79
N LYS A 12 6.69 55.86 52.07
CA LYS A 12 6.42 56.54 50.81
C LYS A 12 5.42 55.77 49.92
N LYS A 13 4.23 56.34 49.72
CA LYS A 13 3.46 56.11 48.48
C LYS A 13 4.10 57.00 47.42
N GLU A 14 5.00 56.45 46.62
CA GLU A 14 5.19 56.94 45.26
C GLU A 14 3.91 56.60 44.50
N THR A 15 2.97 57.53 44.48
CA THR A 15 1.88 57.52 43.50
C THR A 15 2.49 57.87 42.16
N GLU A 16 2.82 56.85 41.36
CA GLU A 16 2.97 57.00 39.92
C GLU A 16 1.63 57.55 39.39
N GLU A 17 1.60 58.83 39.03
CA GLU A 17 0.51 59.41 38.23
C GLU A 17 0.53 58.75 36.85
N TYR A 18 -0.16 57.61 36.71
CA TYR A 18 -0.45 57.07 35.40
C TYR A 18 -1.38 58.05 34.66
N ASN A 19 -0.88 58.63 33.57
CA ASN A 19 -1.67 59.48 32.68
C ASN A 19 -2.92 58.71 32.22
N ALA A 20 -4.10 59.34 32.29
CA ALA A 20 -5.37 58.70 31.94
C ALA A 20 -5.38 58.17 30.48
N ASP A 21 -4.62 58.79 29.59
CA ASP A 21 -4.42 58.31 28.22
C ASP A 21 -3.54 57.06 28.15
N ASP A 22 -2.49 56.94 28.97
CA ASP A 22 -1.66 55.73 29.05
C ASP A 22 -2.46 54.55 29.60
N LEU A 23 -3.36 54.78 30.57
CA LEU A 23 -4.29 53.78 31.07
C LEU A 23 -5.29 53.33 30.01
N ARG A 24 -5.81 54.25 29.18
CA ARG A 24 -6.70 53.93 28.06
C ARG A 24 -6.00 53.13 26.97
N VAL A 25 -4.77 53.49 26.62
CA VAL A 25 -3.95 52.77 25.63
C VAL A 25 -3.63 51.36 26.13
N SER A 26 -3.18 51.24 27.38
CA SER A 26 -2.94 49.97 28.07
C SER A 26 -4.19 49.07 28.11
N PHE A 27 -5.33 49.63 28.49
CA PHE A 27 -6.60 48.91 28.53
C PHE A 27 -7.04 48.44 27.15
N LYS A 28 -6.93 49.29 26.12
CA LYS A 28 -7.28 48.94 24.74
C LYS A 28 -6.38 47.82 24.20
N ALA A 29 -5.09 47.86 24.51
CA ALA A 29 -4.13 46.82 24.14
C ALA A 29 -4.47 45.47 24.81
N ARG A 30 -4.74 45.47 26.13
CA ARG A 30 -5.17 44.27 26.85
C ARG A 30 -6.49 43.72 26.33
N TYR A 31 -7.47 44.58 26.08
CA TYR A 31 -8.75 44.18 25.53
C TYR A 31 -8.61 43.55 24.13
N HIS A 32 -7.72 44.09 23.30
CA HIS A 32 -7.40 43.50 22.00
C HIS A 32 -6.76 42.11 22.14
N GLN A 33 -5.77 41.95 23.02
CA GLN A 33 -5.14 40.65 23.29
C GLN A 33 -6.15 39.62 23.82
N PHE A 34 -7.08 40.05 24.67
CA PHE A 34 -8.16 39.18 25.16
C PHE A 34 -9.09 38.70 24.04
N LYS A 35 -9.41 39.55 23.06
CA LYS A 35 -10.19 39.14 21.88
C LYS A 35 -9.44 38.12 21.02
N LEU A 36 -8.15 38.33 20.78
CA LEU A 36 -7.33 37.40 20.01
C LEU A 36 -7.22 36.04 20.71
N LEU A 37 -7.06 36.05 22.04
CA LEU A 37 -7.10 34.84 22.87
C LEU A 37 -8.41 34.08 22.69
N LEU A 38 -9.56 34.76 22.80
CA LEU A 38 -10.88 34.13 22.65
C LEU A 38 -11.06 33.53 21.25
N ASN A 39 -10.64 34.24 20.21
CA ASN A 39 -10.70 33.76 18.84
C ASN A 39 -9.87 32.49 18.66
N ALA A 40 -8.60 32.50 19.09
CA ALA A 40 -7.74 31.33 19.03
C ALA A 40 -8.30 30.14 19.83
N ASN A 41 -8.88 30.39 21.01
CA ASN A 41 -9.55 29.36 21.81
C ASN A 41 -10.76 28.74 21.09
N ASN A 42 -11.64 29.57 20.52
CA ASN A 42 -12.81 29.08 19.81
C ASN A 42 -12.41 28.24 18.59
N ASN A 43 -11.44 28.72 17.80
CA ASN A 43 -10.93 27.95 16.66
C ASN A 43 -10.33 26.61 17.09
N ALA A 44 -9.58 26.58 18.20
CA ALA A 44 -9.03 25.33 18.73
C ALA A 44 -10.14 24.35 19.13
N LEU A 45 -11.18 24.83 19.83
CA LEU A 45 -12.32 24.01 20.25
C LEU A 45 -13.14 23.49 19.08
N GLU A 46 -13.37 24.30 18.05
CA GLU A 46 -14.07 23.88 16.82
C GLU A 46 -13.33 22.74 16.12
N ILE A 47 -12.00 22.85 15.99
CA ILE A 47 -11.20 21.78 15.38
C ILE A 47 -11.21 20.52 16.25
N MET A 48 -11.11 20.66 17.58
CA MET A 48 -11.19 19.50 18.48
C MET A 48 -12.57 18.82 18.41
N ALA A 49 -13.65 19.59 18.27
CA ALA A 49 -14.99 19.04 18.07
C ALA A 49 -15.09 18.29 16.74
N GLU A 50 -14.54 18.85 15.66
CA GLU A 50 -14.48 18.18 14.35
C GLU A 50 -13.70 16.86 14.40
N MET A 51 -12.55 16.83 15.08
CA MET A 51 -11.80 15.59 15.33
C MET A 51 -12.61 14.60 16.19
N GLY A 52 -13.37 15.09 17.16
CA GLY A 52 -14.27 14.28 17.99
C GLY A 52 -15.43 13.66 17.21
N GLU A 53 -16.01 14.39 16.25
CA GLU A 53 -17.02 13.85 15.33
C GLU A 53 -16.41 12.80 14.39
N ALA A 54 -15.23 13.06 13.85
CA ALA A 54 -14.52 12.10 13.00
C ALA A 54 -14.27 10.78 13.75
N LEU A 55 -13.89 10.82 15.03
CA LEU A 55 -13.69 9.63 15.87
C LEU A 55 -14.94 8.76 16.05
N LYS A 56 -16.16 9.28 15.79
CA LYS A 56 -17.39 8.48 15.82
C LYS A 56 -17.54 7.55 14.62
N GLY A 57 -16.71 7.72 13.58
CA GLY A 57 -16.71 6.88 12.38
C GLY A 57 -17.86 7.15 11.41
N THR A 58 -18.46 8.35 11.47
CA THR A 58 -19.58 8.75 10.60
C THR A 58 -19.16 9.02 9.15
N TRP A 59 -17.88 9.33 8.92
CA TRP A 59 -17.28 9.47 7.60
C TRP A 59 -15.79 9.05 7.65
N PRO A 60 -15.25 8.51 6.54
CA PRO A 60 -13.86 8.09 6.46
C PRO A 60 -12.89 9.28 6.35
N PHE A 61 -11.78 9.25 7.10
CA PHE A 61 -10.75 10.31 7.04
C PHE A 61 -9.33 9.74 7.04
N GLY A 62 -8.45 10.39 6.28
CA GLY A 62 -7.04 10.03 6.15
C GLY A 62 -6.13 10.69 7.20
N MET A 63 -4.88 10.24 7.28
CA MET A 63 -3.86 10.92 8.10
C MET A 63 -3.56 12.36 7.68
N HIS A 64 -3.89 12.75 6.44
CA HIS A 64 -3.87 14.15 6.04
C HIS A 64 -4.81 15.01 6.91
N PHE A 65 -6.05 14.57 7.10
CA PHE A 65 -7.01 15.23 8.01
C PHE A 65 -6.42 15.34 9.42
N VAL A 66 -5.87 14.23 9.94
CA VAL A 66 -5.26 14.18 11.29
C VAL A 66 -4.10 15.17 11.41
N ARG A 67 -3.18 15.23 10.45
CA ARG A 67 -2.05 16.18 10.43
C ARG A 67 -2.53 17.62 10.33
N SER A 68 -3.42 17.92 9.38
CA SER A 68 -3.98 19.25 9.17
C SER A 68 -4.64 19.79 10.44
N ARG A 69 -5.52 18.99 11.06
CA ARG A 69 -6.20 19.39 12.31
C ARG A 69 -5.24 19.50 13.48
N SER A 70 -4.29 18.58 13.63
CA SER A 70 -3.26 18.65 14.69
C SER A 70 -2.36 19.89 14.57
N THR A 71 -1.96 20.26 13.35
CA THR A 71 -1.19 21.48 13.09
C THR A 71 -2.01 22.73 13.41
N ARG A 72 -3.26 22.80 12.94
CA ARG A 72 -4.15 23.94 13.20
C ARG A 72 -4.46 24.12 14.69
N VAL A 73 -4.71 23.02 15.42
CA VAL A 73 -4.89 23.05 16.89
C VAL A 73 -3.61 23.55 17.56
N SER A 74 -2.46 23.00 17.18
CA SER A 74 -1.16 23.41 17.74
C SER A 74 -0.89 24.90 17.55
N THR A 75 -1.16 25.43 16.35
CA THR A 75 -1.01 26.86 16.04
C THR A 75 -1.93 27.71 16.91
N ASN A 76 -3.20 27.34 17.05
CA ASN A 76 -4.14 28.10 17.88
C ASN A 76 -3.76 28.04 19.37
N VAL A 77 -3.36 26.88 19.89
CA VAL A 77 -2.88 26.75 21.28
C VAL A 77 -1.64 27.60 21.53
N PHE A 78 -0.70 27.66 20.59
CA PHE A 78 0.44 28.56 20.68
C PHE A 78 0.02 30.04 20.74
N GLN A 79 -0.95 30.46 19.92
CA GLN A 79 -1.50 31.82 19.99
C GLN A 79 -2.18 32.09 21.34
N ILE A 80 -2.94 31.13 21.90
CA ILE A 80 -3.54 31.26 23.24
C ILE A 80 -2.46 31.53 24.29
N ILE A 81 -1.37 30.75 24.28
CA ILE A 81 -0.26 30.92 25.23
C ILE A 81 0.44 32.27 25.06
N LYS A 82 0.63 32.70 23.81
CA LYS A 82 1.19 34.02 23.48
C LYS A 82 0.32 35.15 24.02
N HIS A 83 -0.97 35.15 23.71
CA HIS A 83 -1.89 36.20 24.15
C HIS A 83 -2.08 36.20 25.68
N LEU A 84 -2.05 35.03 26.35
CA LEU A 84 -2.01 34.95 27.81
C LEU A 84 -0.76 35.61 28.38
N SER A 85 0.40 35.35 27.78
CA SER A 85 1.68 35.93 28.20
C SER A 85 1.73 37.45 27.98
N ASP A 86 1.16 37.95 26.89
CA ASP A 86 1.04 39.39 26.61
C ASP A 86 0.06 40.08 27.58
N LEU A 87 -1.01 39.39 28.01
CA LEU A 87 -1.96 39.90 29.01
C LEU A 87 -1.38 39.95 30.43
N ALA A 88 -0.52 38.99 30.77
CA ALA A 88 0.11 38.86 32.08
C ALA A 88 1.57 38.40 31.96
N PRO A 89 2.49 39.34 31.66
CA PRO A 89 3.92 39.02 31.49
C PRO A 89 4.50 38.27 32.69
N GLY A 90 5.32 37.25 32.42
CA GLY A 90 5.97 36.42 33.45
C GLY A 90 5.08 35.42 34.19
N LYS A 91 3.75 35.47 34.05
CA LYS A 91 2.85 34.54 34.77
C LYS A 91 2.66 33.19 34.09
N HIS A 92 2.84 33.13 32.77
CA HIS A 92 2.43 32.00 31.94
C HIS A 92 3.57 31.34 31.15
N GLU A 93 4.83 31.68 31.44
CA GLU A 93 5.99 31.15 30.69
C GLU A 93 6.09 29.62 30.71
N ALA A 94 5.69 28.99 31.82
CA ALA A 94 5.67 27.54 31.96
C ALA A 94 4.77 26.84 30.92
N LEU A 95 3.77 27.53 30.35
CA LEU A 95 2.89 26.98 29.33
C LEU A 95 3.62 26.69 28.01
N TYR A 96 4.65 27.47 27.66
CA TYR A 96 5.48 27.17 26.48
C TYR A 96 6.23 25.84 26.63
N GLY A 97 6.74 25.56 27.84
CA GLY A 97 7.38 24.29 28.17
C GLY A 97 6.40 23.12 28.02
N ARG A 98 5.21 23.24 28.61
CA ARG A 98 4.15 22.21 28.50
C ARG A 98 3.66 22.01 27.07
N PHE A 99 3.51 23.09 26.31
CA PHE A 99 3.16 23.03 24.90
C PHE A 99 4.19 22.23 24.10
N LYS A 100 5.48 22.51 24.30
CA LYS A 100 6.58 21.78 23.65
C LYS A 100 6.58 20.30 24.03
N GLU A 101 6.38 19.96 25.30
CA GLU A 101 6.27 18.57 25.77
C GLU A 101 5.11 17.82 25.09
N ILE A 102 3.94 18.46 24.97
CA ILE A 102 2.77 17.85 24.31
C ILE A 102 3.03 17.67 22.81
N GLN A 103 3.60 18.68 22.13
CA GLN A 103 3.99 18.55 20.73
C GLN A 103 4.99 17.42 20.51
N MET A 104 5.98 17.26 21.39
CA MET A 104 6.95 16.15 21.33
C MET A 104 6.29 14.78 21.47
N LYS A 105 5.20 14.67 22.24
CA LYS A 105 4.44 13.41 22.36
C LYS A 105 3.58 13.13 21.13
N ILE A 106 3.05 14.17 20.50
CA ILE A 106 2.16 14.05 19.32
C ILE A 106 2.97 13.80 18.04
N ASN A 107 4.10 14.50 17.86
CA ASN A 107 4.89 14.48 16.62
C ASN A 107 5.27 13.08 16.10
N PRO A 108 5.68 12.10 16.93
CA PRO A 108 5.99 10.74 16.48
C PRO A 108 4.80 10.04 15.80
N PHE A 109 3.57 10.41 16.19
CA PHE A 109 2.35 9.89 15.58
C PHE A 109 1.91 10.69 14.36
N LEU A 110 2.49 11.86 14.09
CA LEU A 110 2.18 12.68 12.91
C LEU A 110 3.20 12.52 11.80
N GLN A 111 4.48 12.38 12.15
CA GLN A 111 5.57 12.21 11.20
C GLN A 111 5.45 10.87 10.48
N PRO A 112 5.73 10.80 9.17
CA PRO A 112 5.84 9.52 8.46
C PRO A 112 6.84 8.63 9.19
N ARG A 113 6.58 7.32 9.20
CA ARG A 113 7.64 6.37 9.56
C ARG A 113 8.68 6.46 8.45
N SER A 114 9.70 7.30 8.64
CA SER A 114 10.88 7.27 7.79
C SER A 114 11.62 5.98 8.12
N LEU A 115 11.21 4.90 7.48
CA LEU A 115 12.10 3.78 7.25
C LEU A 115 13.04 4.30 6.18
N THR A 116 14.16 4.90 6.57
CA THR A 116 15.26 5.08 5.63
C THR A 116 15.72 3.66 5.31
N ARG A 117 15.26 3.13 4.18
CA ARG A 117 15.52 1.75 3.79
C ARG A 117 16.85 1.73 3.05
N GLU A 118 17.94 1.56 3.78
CA GLU A 118 19.24 1.29 3.16
C GLU A 118 19.15 -0.02 2.35
N GLY A 119 19.58 0.03 1.08
CA GLY A 119 19.51 -1.12 0.19
C GLY A 119 19.70 -0.74 -1.28
N PRO A 120 19.84 -1.73 -2.17
CA PRO A 120 19.98 -1.49 -3.60
C PRO A 120 18.64 -1.00 -4.20
N LEU A 121 18.71 -0.29 -5.34
CA LEU A 121 17.53 0.19 -6.05
C LEU A 121 16.75 -0.94 -6.75
N ALA A 122 17.46 -1.99 -7.15
CA ALA A 122 16.93 -3.23 -7.69
C ALA A 122 17.73 -4.41 -7.14
N ILE A 123 17.08 -5.58 -6.99
CA ILE A 123 17.70 -6.81 -6.46
C ILE A 123 17.18 -8.02 -7.22
N SER A 124 18.03 -9.00 -7.48
CA SER A 124 17.65 -10.23 -8.18
C SER A 124 16.74 -11.12 -7.33
N LEU A 125 15.80 -11.83 -7.97
CA LEU A 125 14.81 -12.65 -7.25
C LEU A 125 15.41 -13.84 -6.48
N ASP A 126 16.57 -14.33 -6.90
CA ASP A 126 17.33 -15.41 -6.25
C ASP A 126 18.01 -14.96 -4.94
N GLU A 127 18.27 -13.66 -4.81
CA GLU A 127 18.82 -13.08 -3.58
C GLU A 127 17.75 -12.81 -2.52
N ILE A 128 16.48 -12.69 -2.94
CA ILE A 128 15.33 -12.37 -2.08
C ILE A 128 14.95 -13.54 -1.17
N ASP A 129 14.63 -13.22 0.08
CA ASP A 129 13.99 -14.14 1.03
C ASP A 129 12.85 -13.46 1.81
N LYS A 130 12.18 -14.22 2.69
CA LYS A 130 11.04 -13.72 3.47
C LYS A 130 11.36 -12.54 4.40
N SER A 131 12.63 -12.35 4.79
CA SER A 131 13.02 -11.26 5.68
C SER A 131 13.04 -9.90 4.97
N MET A 132 13.02 -9.92 3.64
CA MET A 132 13.10 -8.74 2.78
C MET A 132 11.73 -8.16 2.41
N ALA A 133 10.64 -8.60 3.05
CA ALA A 133 9.29 -8.11 2.77
C ALA A 133 9.17 -6.58 2.86
N ASP A 134 9.89 -5.93 3.78
CA ASP A 134 9.94 -4.47 3.90
C ASP A 134 10.71 -3.76 2.78
N GLN A 135 11.51 -4.50 2.00
CA GLN A 135 12.31 -3.99 0.88
C GLN A 135 11.70 -4.30 -0.48
N VAL A 136 11.02 -5.43 -0.67
CA VAL A 136 10.49 -5.87 -1.98
C VAL A 136 8.98 -6.12 -1.98
N GLY A 137 8.31 -5.93 -0.84
CA GLY A 137 6.91 -6.27 -0.66
C GLY A 137 6.67 -7.76 -0.47
N SER A 138 5.54 -8.08 0.14
CA SER A 138 5.22 -9.43 0.59
C SER A 138 5.13 -10.45 -0.55
N LYS A 139 4.60 -10.05 -1.72
CA LYS A 139 4.47 -10.96 -2.87
C LYS A 139 5.82 -11.45 -3.39
N LEU A 140 6.75 -10.53 -3.66
CA LEU A 140 8.07 -10.88 -4.20
C LEU A 140 8.92 -11.57 -3.14
N SER A 141 8.79 -11.17 -1.87
CA SER A 141 9.46 -11.81 -0.76
C SER A 141 9.03 -13.26 -0.59
N ASN A 142 7.73 -13.56 -0.66
CA ASN A 142 7.20 -14.93 -0.63
C ASN A 142 7.63 -15.73 -1.87
N LEU A 143 7.67 -15.11 -3.05
CA LEU A 143 8.06 -15.79 -4.29
C LEU A 143 9.56 -16.16 -4.27
N GLY A 144 10.44 -15.23 -3.87
CA GLY A 144 11.87 -15.50 -3.70
C GLY A 144 12.12 -16.57 -2.63
N GLU A 145 11.42 -16.50 -1.50
CA GLU A 145 11.52 -17.48 -0.41
C GLU A 145 11.24 -18.91 -0.90
N ILE A 146 10.14 -19.14 -1.64
CA ILE A 146 9.81 -20.49 -2.11
C ILE A 146 10.79 -20.98 -3.17
N GLY A 147 11.29 -20.09 -4.04
CA GLY A 147 12.33 -20.43 -5.01
C GLY A 147 13.63 -20.86 -4.33
N LYS A 148 14.04 -20.13 -3.30
CA LYS A 148 15.32 -20.33 -2.58
C LYS A 148 15.29 -21.50 -1.60
N GLN A 149 14.22 -21.65 -0.82
CA GLN A 149 14.16 -22.65 0.26
C GLN A 149 13.52 -23.96 -0.18
N ILE A 150 12.49 -23.90 -1.02
CA ILE A 150 11.71 -25.07 -1.45
C ILE A 150 12.16 -25.56 -2.83
N HIS A 151 12.94 -24.75 -3.56
CA HIS A 151 13.46 -25.07 -4.89
C HIS A 151 12.35 -25.36 -5.90
N VAL A 152 11.19 -24.73 -5.73
CA VAL A 152 10.13 -24.74 -6.75
C VAL A 152 10.53 -23.83 -7.92
N LYS A 153 10.13 -24.18 -9.14
CA LYS A 153 10.41 -23.36 -10.32
C LYS A 153 9.59 -22.07 -10.23
N ILE A 154 10.27 -20.94 -10.17
CA ILE A 154 9.69 -19.59 -10.25
C ILE A 154 10.25 -18.89 -11.50
N PRO A 155 9.59 -17.85 -12.03
CA PRO A 155 10.18 -17.02 -13.07
C PRO A 155 11.47 -16.35 -12.57
N LYS A 156 12.51 -16.34 -13.40
CA LYS A 156 13.69 -15.52 -13.13
C LYS A 156 13.36 -14.05 -13.28
N GLY A 157 14.10 -13.19 -12.60
CA GLY A 157 13.84 -11.76 -12.63
C GLY A 157 14.48 -11.00 -11.50
N PHE A 158 13.99 -9.79 -11.28
CA PHE A 158 14.44 -8.89 -10.22
C PHE A 158 13.28 -8.06 -9.66
N ALA A 159 13.48 -7.44 -8.52
CA ALA A 159 12.56 -6.52 -7.89
C ALA A 159 13.16 -5.11 -7.86
N VAL A 160 12.42 -4.11 -8.34
CA VAL A 160 12.66 -2.72 -7.99
C VAL A 160 12.17 -2.52 -6.56
N THR A 161 13.09 -2.15 -5.68
CA THR A 161 12.87 -2.17 -4.23
C THR A 161 12.06 -0.96 -3.78
N ALA A 162 11.62 -0.97 -2.52
CA ALA A 162 11.05 0.17 -1.83
C ALA A 162 12.01 1.38 -1.85
N GLN A 163 13.32 1.14 -1.79
CA GLN A 163 14.33 2.19 -1.92
C GLN A 163 14.38 2.75 -3.36
N GLY A 164 14.25 1.90 -4.39
CA GLY A 164 14.07 2.33 -5.77
C GLY A 164 12.82 3.19 -5.98
N TYR A 165 11.69 2.77 -5.41
CA TYR A 165 10.45 3.54 -5.38
C TYR A 165 10.64 4.89 -4.68
N GLU A 166 11.17 4.90 -3.46
CA GLU A 166 11.39 6.15 -2.70
C GLU A 166 12.35 7.11 -3.42
N ARG A 167 13.38 6.58 -4.08
CA ARG A 167 14.32 7.36 -4.89
C ARG A 167 13.61 8.05 -6.05
N PHE A 168 12.69 7.37 -6.72
CA PHE A 168 11.84 7.96 -7.76
C PHE A 168 10.91 9.03 -7.20
N MET A 169 10.18 8.72 -6.13
CA MET A 169 9.20 9.64 -5.54
C MET A 169 9.84 10.92 -4.97
N LYS A 170 11.09 10.86 -4.50
CA LYS A 170 11.84 12.04 -4.02
C LYS A 170 12.46 12.87 -5.15
N PHE A 171 12.58 12.32 -6.36
CA PHE A 171 13.22 13.02 -7.46
C PHE A 171 12.31 14.08 -8.04
N ASN A 172 12.87 15.29 -8.26
CA ASN A 172 12.13 16.47 -8.72
C ASN A 172 10.87 16.77 -7.89
N ASP A 173 10.93 16.50 -6.58
CA ASP A 173 9.86 16.78 -5.62
C ASP A 173 8.51 16.14 -5.98
N LEU A 174 8.53 14.99 -6.68
CA LEU A 174 7.33 14.31 -7.17
C LEU A 174 6.34 13.98 -6.04
N GLN A 175 6.80 13.45 -4.91
CA GLN A 175 5.94 13.16 -3.75
C GLN A 175 5.32 14.44 -3.18
N GLU A 176 6.09 15.54 -3.08
CA GLU A 176 5.57 16.80 -2.56
C GLU A 176 4.47 17.37 -3.46
N GLU A 177 4.64 17.23 -4.78
CA GLU A 177 3.64 17.62 -5.76
C GLU A 177 2.35 16.79 -5.64
N ILE A 178 2.48 15.48 -5.47
CA ILE A 178 1.35 14.57 -5.24
C ILE A 178 0.62 14.95 -3.95
N ASP A 179 1.37 15.15 -2.86
CA ASP A 179 0.83 15.56 -1.58
C ASP A 179 0.07 16.88 -1.73
N ARG A 180 0.66 17.88 -2.42
CA ARG A 180 -0.01 19.16 -2.69
C ARG A 180 -1.33 18.98 -3.43
N ARG A 181 -1.40 18.12 -4.45
CA ARG A 181 -2.65 17.84 -5.19
C ARG A 181 -3.69 17.21 -4.28
N ILE A 182 -3.31 16.18 -3.51
CA ILE A 182 -4.19 15.52 -2.54
C ILE A 182 -4.71 16.53 -1.50
N GLN A 183 -3.87 17.45 -1.04
CA GLN A 183 -4.23 18.50 -0.08
C GLN A 183 -5.18 19.54 -0.65
N SER A 184 -5.00 19.92 -1.92
CA SER A 184 -5.80 20.95 -2.58
C SER A 184 -7.20 20.47 -2.97
N THR A 185 -7.39 19.15 -3.09
CA THR A 185 -8.68 18.56 -3.45
C THR A 185 -9.46 18.22 -2.19
N GLU A 186 -10.50 19.00 -1.90
CA GLU A 186 -11.49 18.63 -0.88
C GLU A 186 -12.36 17.48 -1.39
N VAL A 187 -11.93 16.24 -1.15
CA VAL A 187 -12.67 15.04 -1.58
C VAL A 187 -14.03 14.99 -0.89
N THR A 188 -15.04 15.53 -1.58
CA THR A 188 -16.43 15.63 -1.12
C THR A 188 -17.37 14.68 -1.87
N ASP A 189 -16.95 14.21 -3.05
CA ASP A 189 -17.63 13.24 -3.89
C ASP A 189 -16.64 12.33 -4.66
N LEU A 190 -17.18 11.32 -5.35
CA LEU A 190 -16.38 10.34 -6.09
C LEU A 190 -15.79 10.89 -7.39
N ASP A 191 -16.41 11.90 -8.01
CA ASP A 191 -15.96 12.47 -9.29
C ASP A 191 -14.67 13.26 -9.10
N GLN A 192 -14.57 14.02 -8.01
CA GLN A 192 -13.35 14.72 -7.62
C GLN A 192 -12.22 13.75 -7.30
N LEU A 193 -12.53 12.63 -6.63
CA LEU A 193 -11.53 11.59 -6.35
C LEU A 193 -11.04 10.91 -7.63
N PHE A 194 -11.92 10.68 -8.60
CA PHE A 194 -11.55 10.16 -9.92
C PHE A 194 -10.62 11.12 -10.67
N GLY A 195 -10.98 12.42 -10.72
CA GLY A 195 -10.14 13.44 -11.36
C GLY A 195 -8.75 13.56 -10.71
N LEU A 196 -8.69 13.55 -9.38
CA LEU A 196 -7.44 13.54 -8.63
C LEU A 196 -6.61 12.29 -8.92
N SER A 197 -7.23 11.10 -8.90
CA SER A 197 -6.58 9.82 -9.20
C SER A 197 -5.95 9.81 -10.59
N ALA A 198 -6.70 10.24 -11.62
CA ALA A 198 -6.19 10.31 -12.99
C ALA A 198 -5.03 11.32 -13.12
N SER A 199 -5.17 12.49 -12.49
CA SER A 199 -4.15 13.55 -12.51
C SER A 199 -2.83 13.11 -11.87
N ILE A 200 -2.88 12.40 -10.74
CA ILE A 200 -1.68 11.88 -10.07
C ILE A 200 -1.05 10.76 -10.89
N GLN A 201 -1.85 9.83 -11.43
CA GLN A 201 -1.33 8.75 -12.28
C GLN A 201 -0.57 9.29 -13.49
N GLN A 202 -1.14 10.28 -14.18
CA GLN A 202 -0.50 10.91 -15.33
C GLN A 202 0.81 11.62 -14.93
N LEU A 203 0.81 12.35 -13.81
CA LEU A 203 2.02 12.99 -13.29
C LEU A 203 3.16 11.99 -13.07
N ILE A 204 2.88 10.83 -12.47
CA ILE A 204 3.87 9.78 -12.23
C ILE A 204 4.39 9.21 -13.55
N ILE A 205 3.50 8.93 -14.49
CA ILE A 205 3.86 8.35 -15.81
C ILE A 205 4.74 9.33 -16.61
N GLU A 206 4.46 10.62 -16.56
CA GLU A 206 5.22 11.67 -17.28
C GLU A 206 6.53 12.04 -16.58
N SER A 207 6.67 11.76 -15.29
CA SER A 207 7.86 12.12 -14.54
C SER A 207 9.11 11.37 -15.03
N PRO A 208 10.26 12.06 -15.14
CA PRO A 208 11.53 11.42 -15.48
C PRO A 208 12.00 10.53 -14.32
N LEU A 209 12.64 9.41 -14.66
CA LEU A 209 13.31 8.57 -13.66
C LEU A 209 14.68 9.19 -13.31
N PRO A 210 15.17 9.02 -12.07
CA PRO A 210 16.56 9.26 -11.73
C PRO A 210 17.48 8.36 -12.57
N GLU A 211 18.61 8.92 -13.06
CA GLU A 211 19.57 8.17 -13.88
C GLU A 211 20.09 6.90 -13.19
N ASP A 212 20.30 6.95 -11.87
CA ASP A 212 20.75 5.82 -11.07
C ASP A 212 19.71 4.69 -11.00
N LEU A 213 18.42 5.04 -10.93
CA LEU A 213 17.34 4.06 -10.93
C LEU A 213 17.12 3.46 -12.32
N GLU A 214 17.14 4.29 -13.36
CA GLU A 214 17.03 3.85 -14.75
C GLU A 214 18.15 2.86 -15.10
N ALA A 215 19.39 3.19 -14.73
CA ALA A 215 20.53 2.32 -14.92
C ALA A 215 20.38 0.99 -14.16
N ALA A 216 19.93 1.03 -12.90
CA ALA A 216 19.73 -0.17 -12.09
C ALA A 216 18.68 -1.12 -12.70
N ILE A 217 17.55 -0.59 -13.17
CA ILE A 217 16.48 -1.37 -13.81
C ILE A 217 16.97 -1.97 -15.14
N SER A 218 17.63 -1.15 -15.97
CA SER A 218 18.10 -1.56 -17.29
C SER A 218 19.20 -2.61 -17.20
N GLU A 219 20.09 -2.50 -16.22
CA GLU A 219 21.16 -3.46 -15.99
C GLU A 219 20.62 -4.83 -15.58
N HIS A 220 19.68 -4.89 -14.63
CA HIS A 220 19.07 -6.18 -14.24
C HIS A 220 18.26 -6.80 -15.38
N TYR A 221 17.59 -5.99 -16.20
CA TYR A 221 16.92 -6.49 -17.40
C TYR A 221 17.91 -7.06 -18.42
N ARG A 222 19.05 -6.39 -18.64
CA ARG A 222 20.13 -6.88 -19.52
C ARG A 222 20.69 -8.22 -19.02
N LEU A 223 20.93 -8.35 -17.71
CA LEU A 223 21.38 -9.61 -17.10
C LEU A 223 20.36 -10.73 -17.30
N LEU A 224 19.07 -10.42 -17.15
CA LEU A 224 17.98 -11.38 -17.41
C LEU A 224 17.91 -11.79 -18.89
N GLU A 225 18.13 -10.85 -19.83
CA GLU A 225 18.24 -11.15 -21.27
C GLU A 225 19.44 -12.05 -21.60
N GLU A 226 20.57 -11.86 -20.93
CA GLU A 226 21.77 -12.68 -21.11
C GLU A 226 21.58 -14.11 -20.59
N GLU A 227 20.81 -14.26 -19.50
CA GLU A 227 20.55 -15.55 -18.89
C GLU A 227 19.50 -16.38 -19.65
N GLU A 228 18.45 -15.73 -20.15
CA GLU A 228 17.31 -16.41 -20.78
C GLU A 228 17.42 -16.43 -22.31
N SER A 229 17.30 -15.26 -22.93
CA SER A 229 17.54 -15.04 -24.37
C SER A 229 17.40 -13.55 -24.72
N LYS A 230 17.95 -13.15 -25.87
CA LYS A 230 17.82 -11.78 -26.36
C LYS A 230 16.36 -11.46 -26.71
N GLY A 231 15.86 -10.31 -26.25
CA GLY A 231 14.53 -9.83 -26.59
C GLY A 231 13.41 -10.54 -25.84
N ILE A 232 13.70 -11.09 -24.65
CA ILE A 232 12.67 -11.67 -23.78
C ILE A 232 11.59 -10.64 -23.45
N ARG A 233 10.43 -11.17 -23.09
CA ARG A 233 9.32 -10.39 -22.57
C ARG A 233 9.22 -10.61 -21.08
N VAL A 234 8.75 -9.59 -20.37
CA VAL A 234 8.66 -9.61 -18.91
C VAL A 234 7.24 -9.28 -18.42
N ALA A 235 6.91 -9.80 -17.25
CA ALA A 235 5.77 -9.40 -16.44
C ALA A 235 6.24 -8.39 -15.38
N MET A 236 5.65 -7.20 -15.39
CA MET A 236 5.85 -6.16 -14.38
C MET A 236 4.72 -6.24 -13.36
N ARG A 237 4.99 -6.78 -12.17
CA ARG A 237 3.97 -7.03 -11.13
C ARG A 237 4.19 -6.14 -9.93
N SER A 238 3.12 -5.54 -9.44
CA SER A 238 3.11 -4.76 -8.20
C SER A 238 3.28 -5.65 -6.97
N SER A 239 4.08 -5.17 -6.01
CA SER A 239 4.31 -5.77 -4.70
C SER A 239 4.32 -4.66 -3.65
N ALA A 240 3.13 -4.27 -3.21
CA ALA A 240 3.00 -3.18 -2.25
C ALA A 240 3.38 -3.65 -0.84
N LEU A 241 4.00 -2.76 -0.07
CA LEU A 241 4.28 -3.05 1.34
C LEU A 241 2.98 -3.17 2.13
N GLY A 242 2.90 -4.21 2.96
CA GLY A 242 1.72 -4.46 3.80
C GLY A 242 0.48 -4.94 3.02
N GLU A 243 0.64 -5.39 1.76
CA GLU A 243 -0.47 -5.89 0.94
C GLU A 243 -1.14 -7.15 1.55
N ASP A 244 -0.35 -8.00 2.22
CA ASP A 244 -0.80 -9.27 2.80
C ASP A 244 -1.02 -9.21 4.33
N LEU A 245 -1.07 -8.02 4.94
CA LEU A 245 -1.37 -7.91 6.38
C LEU A 245 -2.83 -8.35 6.66
N PRO A 246 -3.09 -9.06 7.78
CA PRO A 246 -4.45 -9.44 8.16
C PRO A 246 -5.39 -8.23 8.26
N GLY A 247 -6.47 -8.23 7.49
CA GLY A 247 -7.43 -7.12 7.43
C GLY A 247 -7.11 -6.02 6.40
N THR A 248 -5.94 -6.09 5.75
CA THR A 248 -5.64 -5.31 4.55
C THR A 248 -5.82 -6.16 3.32
N SER A 249 -6.75 -5.77 2.44
CA SER A 249 -6.93 -6.42 1.14
C SER A 249 -6.77 -5.35 0.07
N PHE A 250 -5.51 -5.05 -0.25
CA PHE A 250 -5.19 -4.40 -1.53
C PHE A 250 -5.11 -5.43 -2.68
N ALA A 251 -5.32 -6.71 -2.35
CA ALA A 251 -5.30 -7.83 -3.27
C ALA A 251 -6.14 -7.54 -4.52
N GLY A 252 -5.48 -7.62 -5.69
CA GLY A 252 -6.11 -7.44 -7.00
C GLY A 252 -6.41 -5.99 -7.39
N GLN A 253 -6.03 -4.99 -6.58
CA GLN A 253 -6.30 -3.57 -6.90
C GLN A 253 -5.17 -2.88 -7.66
N TYR A 254 -3.96 -3.45 -7.64
CA TYR A 254 -2.80 -2.88 -8.32
C TYR A 254 -2.55 -3.51 -9.67
N ARG A 255 -1.99 -2.71 -10.58
CA ARG A 255 -1.81 -3.09 -11.98
C ARG A 255 -0.66 -4.10 -12.10
N SER A 256 -0.80 -5.03 -13.04
CA SER A 256 0.27 -5.90 -13.53
C SER A 256 0.31 -5.76 -15.05
N GLU A 257 1.47 -5.44 -15.60
CA GLU A 257 1.68 -5.40 -17.05
C GLU A 257 2.34 -6.69 -17.49
N LEU A 258 1.74 -7.36 -18.47
CA LEU A 258 2.22 -8.64 -18.99
C LEU A 258 2.80 -8.44 -20.39
N ASN A 259 3.73 -9.31 -20.77
CA ASN A 259 4.34 -9.32 -22.10
C ASN A 259 5.05 -8.01 -22.50
N VAL A 260 5.71 -7.35 -21.54
CA VAL A 260 6.41 -6.08 -21.71
C VAL A 260 7.75 -6.30 -22.42
N SER A 261 8.07 -5.47 -23.42
CA SER A 261 9.39 -5.41 -24.06
C SER A 261 10.37 -4.57 -23.27
N GLY A 262 11.68 -4.78 -23.48
CA GLY A 262 12.73 -3.90 -22.95
C GLY A 262 12.53 -2.42 -23.28
N GLU A 263 12.01 -2.09 -24.48
CA GLU A 263 11.69 -0.70 -24.88
C GLU A 263 10.61 -0.06 -23.99
N HIS A 264 9.64 -0.85 -23.52
CA HIS A 264 8.54 -0.36 -22.70
C HIS A 264 8.78 -0.54 -21.20
N LEU A 265 9.90 -1.15 -20.79
CA LEU A 265 10.20 -1.53 -19.41
C LEU A 265 10.04 -0.37 -18.41
N LEU A 266 10.71 0.76 -18.67
CA LEU A 266 10.70 1.92 -17.76
C LEU A 266 9.32 2.59 -17.71
N ARG A 267 8.60 2.60 -18.83
CA ARG A 267 7.23 3.09 -18.89
C ARG A 267 6.30 2.19 -18.08
N SER A 268 6.38 0.87 -18.26
CA SER A 268 5.60 -0.11 -17.52
C SER A 268 5.90 -0.06 -16.02
N TYR A 269 7.16 0.15 -15.62
CA TYR A 269 7.51 0.42 -14.22
C TYR A 269 6.72 1.62 -13.67
N LYS A 270 6.74 2.77 -14.36
CA LYS A 270 5.99 3.96 -13.94
C LYS A 270 4.48 3.73 -13.92
N GLU A 271 3.94 2.96 -14.86
CA GLU A 271 2.51 2.61 -14.89
C GLU A 271 2.10 1.72 -13.71
N VAL A 272 2.94 0.75 -13.32
CA VAL A 272 2.71 -0.07 -12.11
C VAL A 272 2.81 0.80 -10.86
N VAL A 273 3.80 1.69 -10.76
CA VAL A 273 3.91 2.65 -9.65
C VAL A 273 2.69 3.56 -9.57
N ALA A 274 2.25 4.10 -10.71
CA ALA A 274 1.06 4.95 -10.80
C ALA A 274 -0.20 4.23 -10.34
N SER A 275 -0.31 2.91 -10.55
CA SER A 275 -1.46 2.12 -10.09
C SER A 275 -1.68 2.17 -8.57
N LYS A 276 -0.65 2.52 -7.79
CA LYS A 276 -0.80 2.87 -6.37
C LYS A 276 -1.91 3.90 -6.17
N TYR A 277 -2.04 4.86 -7.07
CA TYR A 277 -3.02 5.96 -7.04
C TYR A 277 -4.27 5.68 -7.88
N GLY A 278 -4.54 4.43 -8.24
CA GLY A 278 -5.83 4.04 -8.82
C GLY A 278 -6.97 4.32 -7.86
N LEU A 279 -8.16 4.61 -8.40
CA LEU A 279 -9.35 4.99 -7.61
C LEU A 279 -9.67 3.99 -6.47
N PRO A 280 -9.68 2.65 -6.69
CA PRO A 280 -9.94 1.70 -5.62
C PRO A 280 -8.91 1.78 -4.49
N ALA A 281 -7.62 1.87 -4.84
CA ALA A 281 -6.53 1.92 -3.88
C ALA A 281 -6.50 3.22 -3.07
N MET A 282 -6.77 4.36 -3.71
CA MET A 282 -6.91 5.64 -3.01
C MET A 282 -8.11 5.63 -2.07
N THR A 283 -9.26 5.12 -2.53
CA THR A 283 -10.49 5.00 -1.72
C THR A 283 -10.24 4.13 -0.49
N TYR A 284 -9.57 2.98 -0.67
CA TYR A 284 -9.21 2.10 0.41
C TYR A 284 -8.30 2.78 1.45
N ARG A 285 -7.23 3.46 1.00
CA ARG A 285 -6.31 4.18 1.91
C ARG A 285 -7.02 5.28 2.69
N LEU A 286 -7.86 6.07 2.02
CA LEU A 286 -8.67 7.11 2.65
C LEU A 286 -9.60 6.53 3.72
N ASN A 287 -10.29 5.42 3.42
CA ASN A 287 -11.20 4.75 4.35
C ASN A 287 -10.50 4.12 5.56
N ARG A 288 -9.25 3.68 5.40
CA ARG A 288 -8.47 3.05 6.47
C ARG A 288 -7.56 4.00 7.24
N GLY A 289 -7.53 5.29 6.87
CA GLY A 289 -6.62 6.25 7.49
C GLY A 289 -5.15 6.00 7.14
N ILE A 290 -4.85 5.21 6.11
CA ILE A 290 -3.48 4.84 5.72
C ILE A 290 -2.83 6.03 5.02
N ARG A 291 -1.57 6.33 5.36
CA ARG A 291 -0.80 7.39 4.70
C ARG A 291 -0.34 6.93 3.35
N ASP A 292 -0.32 7.86 2.40
CA ASP A 292 0.31 7.61 1.11
C ASP A 292 1.82 7.31 1.28
N GLU A 293 2.50 8.09 2.11
CA GLU A 293 3.94 7.96 2.43
C GLU A 293 4.30 6.61 3.10
N ASP A 294 3.35 5.95 3.78
CA ASP A 294 3.62 4.69 4.48
C ASP A 294 3.58 3.47 3.53
N VAL A 295 3.09 3.63 2.30
CA VAL A 295 2.94 2.56 1.32
C VAL A 295 3.93 2.75 0.18
N ALA A 296 4.98 1.94 0.14
CA ALA A 296 5.86 1.84 -1.01
C ALA A 296 5.32 0.81 -2.01
N MET A 297 5.46 1.12 -3.31
CA MET A 297 5.11 0.22 -4.41
C MET A 297 6.39 -0.39 -4.98
N CYS A 298 6.74 -1.60 -4.53
CA CYS A 298 7.81 -2.36 -5.17
C CYS A 298 7.29 -2.99 -6.46
N VAL A 299 8.18 -3.25 -7.42
CA VAL A 299 7.80 -3.79 -8.72
C VAL A 299 8.69 -4.96 -9.10
N GLY A 300 8.10 -6.14 -9.28
CA GLY A 300 8.80 -7.31 -9.79
C GLY A 300 8.83 -7.28 -11.31
N CYS A 301 10.01 -7.42 -11.89
CA CYS A 301 10.25 -7.65 -13.31
C CYS A 301 10.65 -9.11 -13.48
N MET A 302 9.75 -9.92 -14.03
CA MET A 302 9.92 -11.37 -14.16
C MET A 302 9.87 -11.80 -15.61
N HIS A 303 10.68 -12.78 -16.00
CA HIS A 303 10.56 -13.42 -17.29
C HIS A 303 9.11 -13.88 -17.53
N MET A 304 8.55 -13.52 -18.69
CA MET A 304 7.17 -13.85 -19.03
C MET A 304 7.07 -15.33 -19.39
N VAL A 305 6.34 -16.10 -18.58
CA VAL A 305 6.10 -17.51 -18.88
C VAL A 305 5.19 -17.64 -20.11
N ASP A 306 5.69 -18.31 -21.13
CA ASP A 306 4.91 -18.74 -22.31
C ASP A 306 4.02 -19.93 -21.92
N ALA A 307 2.90 -19.60 -21.27
CA ALA A 307 2.02 -20.56 -20.63
C ALA A 307 1.13 -21.27 -21.64
N VAL A 308 1.13 -22.62 -21.61
CA VAL A 308 0.14 -23.43 -22.32
C VAL A 308 -1.13 -23.57 -21.50
N SER A 309 -1.01 -23.60 -20.17
CA SER A 309 -2.12 -23.58 -19.21
C SER A 309 -1.71 -22.79 -17.99
N GLY A 310 -2.67 -22.24 -17.26
CA GLY A 310 -2.42 -21.59 -15.98
C GLY A 310 -3.68 -21.51 -15.16
N GLY A 311 -3.51 -21.18 -13.88
CA GLY A 311 -4.64 -20.91 -13.01
C GLY A 311 -4.24 -20.69 -11.57
N VAL A 312 -5.15 -21.07 -10.68
CA VAL A 312 -5.01 -20.89 -9.23
C VAL A 312 -5.24 -22.21 -8.53
N ALA A 313 -4.36 -22.54 -7.58
CA ALA A 313 -4.48 -23.69 -6.73
C ALA A 313 -4.61 -23.27 -5.26
N TYR A 314 -5.64 -23.76 -4.61
CA TYR A 314 -5.85 -23.61 -3.18
C TYR A 314 -5.45 -24.89 -2.50
N SER A 315 -4.51 -24.80 -1.57
CA SER A 315 -4.07 -25.94 -0.79
C SER A 315 -5.23 -26.60 -0.03
N ARG A 316 -6.18 -25.81 0.50
CA ARG A 316 -7.42 -26.28 1.13
C ARG A 316 -8.63 -25.70 0.43
N ASN A 317 -9.81 -26.26 0.71
CA ASN A 317 -11.06 -25.70 0.24
C ASN A 317 -11.23 -24.24 0.73
N PRO A 318 -11.38 -23.25 -0.17
CA PRO A 318 -11.51 -21.84 0.21
C PRO A 318 -12.84 -21.50 0.90
N VAL A 319 -13.87 -22.34 0.70
CA VAL A 319 -15.25 -22.12 1.18
C VAL A 319 -15.58 -22.97 2.41
N ASN A 320 -14.98 -24.15 2.54
CA ASN A 320 -15.25 -25.08 3.64
C ASN A 320 -13.97 -25.48 4.39
N ILE A 321 -13.74 -24.88 5.55
CA ILE A 321 -12.57 -25.16 6.40
C ILE A 321 -12.40 -26.63 6.83
N ARG A 322 -13.47 -27.43 6.77
CA ARG A 322 -13.42 -28.87 7.12
C ARG A 322 -12.98 -29.75 5.95
N ASP A 323 -13.03 -29.23 4.72
CA ASP A 323 -12.55 -29.93 3.54
C ASP A 323 -11.09 -29.55 3.30
N ASN A 324 -10.21 -30.51 3.55
CA ASN A 324 -8.78 -30.34 3.38
C ASN A 324 -8.31 -30.70 1.96
N ALA A 325 -9.18 -31.03 1.02
CA ALA A 325 -8.76 -31.31 -0.36
C ALA A 325 -8.09 -30.09 -1.02
N VAL A 326 -7.20 -30.36 -1.98
CA VAL A 326 -6.59 -29.33 -2.84
C VAL A 326 -7.56 -29.02 -3.97
N PHE A 327 -7.79 -27.73 -4.24
CA PHE A 327 -8.65 -27.26 -5.32
C PHE A 327 -7.79 -26.57 -6.38
N ILE A 328 -7.83 -27.05 -7.62
CA ILE A 328 -7.09 -26.48 -8.73
C ILE A 328 -8.10 -25.99 -9.77
N ASN A 329 -8.10 -24.68 -10.01
CA ASN A 329 -8.81 -24.08 -11.14
C ASN A 329 -7.82 -23.83 -12.27
N ALA A 330 -8.13 -24.29 -13.47
CA ALA A 330 -7.22 -24.24 -14.62
C ALA A 330 -7.92 -23.71 -15.88
N THR A 331 -7.17 -22.99 -16.70
CA THR A 331 -7.60 -22.56 -18.03
C THR A 331 -6.46 -22.74 -19.04
N TRP A 332 -6.77 -22.64 -20.33
CA TRP A 332 -5.77 -22.59 -21.39
C TRP A 332 -5.08 -21.22 -21.43
N GLY A 333 -3.78 -21.22 -21.72
CA GLY A 333 -2.96 -20.02 -21.80
C GLY A 333 -2.65 -19.43 -20.42
N LEU A 334 -2.61 -18.09 -20.35
CA LEU A 334 -2.30 -17.35 -19.13
C LEU A 334 -3.40 -17.50 -18.05
N PRO A 335 -3.06 -17.48 -16.75
CA PRO A 335 -4.01 -17.62 -15.64
C PRO A 335 -4.99 -16.45 -15.49
N LYS A 336 -4.94 -15.45 -16.38
CA LYS A 336 -5.63 -14.15 -16.26
C LYS A 336 -7.12 -14.29 -15.98
N SER A 337 -7.84 -15.11 -16.75
CA SER A 337 -9.30 -15.28 -16.63
C SER A 337 -9.73 -15.99 -15.36
N VAL A 338 -8.84 -16.80 -14.77
CA VAL A 338 -9.08 -17.50 -13.50
C VAL A 338 -8.86 -16.53 -12.34
N VAL A 339 -7.79 -15.73 -12.40
CA VAL A 339 -7.42 -14.77 -11.35
C VAL A 339 -8.43 -13.63 -11.22
N ASP A 340 -8.97 -13.12 -12.34
CA ASP A 340 -9.98 -12.05 -12.33
C ASP A 340 -11.43 -12.55 -12.30
N GLY A 341 -11.65 -13.87 -12.39
CA GLY A 341 -12.97 -14.50 -12.39
C GLY A 341 -13.83 -14.20 -13.62
N SER A 342 -13.23 -13.72 -14.72
CA SER A 342 -13.94 -13.34 -15.94
C SER A 342 -14.28 -14.51 -16.86
N GLY A 343 -13.65 -15.67 -16.67
CA GLY A 343 -13.80 -16.84 -17.54
C GLY A 343 -14.18 -18.12 -16.80
N THR A 344 -14.72 -19.07 -17.55
CA THR A 344 -14.88 -20.46 -17.10
C THR A 344 -13.53 -21.14 -16.97
N SER A 345 -13.44 -22.10 -16.06
CA SER A 345 -12.21 -22.84 -15.76
C SER A 345 -12.51 -24.28 -15.37
N ASP A 346 -11.59 -25.17 -15.66
CA ASP A 346 -11.65 -26.55 -15.20
C ASP A 346 -11.41 -26.60 -13.68
N LEU A 347 -12.09 -27.51 -12.99
CA LEU A 347 -11.91 -27.76 -11.57
C LEU A 347 -11.39 -29.19 -11.35
N PHE A 348 -10.25 -29.30 -10.70
CA PHE A 348 -9.72 -30.55 -10.17
C PHE A 348 -9.72 -30.49 -8.65
N VAL A 349 -10.31 -31.49 -8.01
CA VAL A 349 -10.31 -31.62 -6.55
C VAL A 349 -9.53 -32.87 -6.18
N ILE A 350 -8.51 -32.70 -5.35
CA ILE A 350 -7.54 -33.76 -5.05
C ILE A 350 -7.56 -34.04 -3.55
N ASP A 351 -7.86 -35.30 -3.20
CA ASP A 351 -7.82 -35.75 -1.82
C ASP A 351 -6.37 -35.98 -1.38
N ARG A 352 -6.08 -35.53 -0.16
CA ARG A 352 -4.77 -35.70 0.47
C ARG A 352 -4.63 -37.13 0.98
N GLY A 353 -3.91 -37.94 0.23
CA GLY A 353 -3.54 -39.31 0.59
C GLY A 353 -2.14 -39.63 0.11
N ASP A 354 -1.69 -40.85 0.45
CA ASP A 354 -0.52 -41.45 -0.17
C ASP A 354 -0.95 -42.79 -0.81
N PRO A 355 -1.18 -42.84 -2.13
CA PRO A 355 -1.01 -41.75 -3.10
C PRO A 355 -2.13 -40.70 -3.06
N MET A 356 -1.86 -39.47 -3.52
CA MET A 356 -2.89 -38.47 -3.79
C MET A 356 -3.78 -38.93 -4.94
N VAL A 357 -5.09 -38.65 -4.86
CA VAL A 357 -6.08 -39.08 -5.85
C VAL A 357 -6.99 -37.94 -6.26
N ILE A 358 -7.32 -37.89 -7.55
CA ILE A 358 -8.32 -36.95 -8.08
C ILE A 358 -9.70 -37.44 -7.65
N ARG A 359 -10.32 -36.71 -6.72
CA ARG A 359 -11.69 -36.96 -6.22
C ARG A 359 -12.73 -36.57 -7.25
N GLN A 360 -12.51 -35.44 -7.91
CA GLN A 360 -13.49 -34.82 -8.80
C GLN A 360 -12.80 -34.04 -9.91
N ARG A 361 -13.41 -34.10 -11.09
CA ARG A 361 -13.05 -33.35 -12.30
C ARG A 361 -14.30 -32.70 -12.85
N GLU A 362 -14.26 -31.39 -13.06
CA GLU A 362 -15.25 -30.66 -13.83
C GLU A 362 -14.54 -29.93 -14.97
N ILE A 363 -14.74 -30.37 -16.20
CA ILE A 363 -14.14 -29.73 -17.38
C ILE A 363 -15.16 -28.74 -17.93
N ALA A 364 -14.82 -27.45 -17.89
CA ALA A 364 -15.69 -26.40 -18.35
C ALA A 364 -15.46 -26.12 -19.84
N ALA A 365 -16.51 -25.73 -20.54
CA ALA A 365 -16.37 -25.16 -21.88
C ALA A 365 -15.70 -23.77 -21.75
N LYS A 366 -14.44 -23.69 -22.19
CA LYS A 366 -13.63 -22.47 -22.18
C LYS A 366 -13.81 -21.78 -23.52
N GLU A 367 -14.45 -20.61 -23.52
CA GLU A 367 -14.76 -19.86 -24.75
C GLU A 367 -13.54 -19.08 -25.29
N GLN A 368 -12.58 -18.79 -24.43
CA GLN A 368 -11.45 -17.91 -24.73
C GLN A 368 -10.20 -18.30 -23.94
N LYS A 369 -9.03 -18.04 -24.51
CA LYS A 369 -7.72 -18.09 -23.83
C LYS A 369 -6.96 -16.79 -23.99
N PHE A 370 -6.04 -16.53 -23.07
CA PHE A 370 -5.12 -15.41 -23.15
C PHE A 370 -3.70 -15.91 -23.47
N THR A 371 -3.06 -15.31 -24.47
CA THR A 371 -1.70 -15.69 -24.89
C THR A 371 -0.87 -14.45 -25.18
N CYS A 372 0.45 -14.60 -25.11
CA CYS A 372 1.39 -13.54 -25.47
C CYS A 372 1.70 -13.57 -26.96
N TYR A 373 1.62 -12.41 -27.62
CA TYR A 373 2.16 -12.19 -28.95
C TYR A 373 3.21 -11.09 -28.92
N PRO A 374 4.35 -11.23 -29.62
CA PRO A 374 5.45 -10.27 -29.54
C PRO A 374 5.05 -8.81 -29.76
N ASP A 375 4.19 -8.53 -30.74
CA ASP A 375 3.87 -7.15 -31.13
C ASP A 375 2.53 -6.64 -30.60
N GLU A 376 1.66 -7.54 -30.14
CA GLU A 376 0.28 -7.23 -29.75
C GLU A 376 0.04 -7.29 -28.23
N GLY A 377 1.06 -7.70 -27.45
CA GLY A 377 0.93 -7.82 -26.01
C GLY A 377 0.17 -9.09 -25.61
N VAL A 378 -0.79 -8.98 -24.68
CA VAL A 378 -1.64 -10.09 -24.29
C VAL A 378 -2.92 -10.09 -25.13
N CYS A 379 -3.08 -11.10 -25.97
CA CYS A 379 -4.23 -11.23 -26.85
C CYS A 379 -5.24 -12.22 -26.28
N ARG A 380 -6.51 -11.86 -26.45
CA ARG A 380 -7.65 -12.72 -26.16
C ARG A 380 -8.03 -13.47 -27.42
N MET A 381 -7.95 -14.79 -27.37
CA MET A 381 -8.19 -15.68 -28.50
C MET A 381 -9.42 -16.52 -28.22
N ASP A 382 -10.34 -16.59 -29.18
CA ASP A 382 -11.50 -17.47 -29.08
C ASP A 382 -11.04 -18.93 -29.22
N LEU A 383 -11.51 -19.79 -28.30
CA LEU A 383 -11.30 -21.23 -28.35
C LEU A 383 -12.49 -21.84 -29.10
N LEU A 384 -12.28 -22.11 -30.39
CA LEU A 384 -13.30 -22.70 -31.25
C LEU A 384 -13.14 -24.23 -31.31
N GLY A 385 -14.26 -24.94 -31.26
CA GLY A 385 -14.28 -26.39 -31.46
C GLY A 385 -13.86 -27.19 -30.22
N GLU A 386 -13.14 -28.30 -30.44
CA GLU A 386 -12.88 -29.30 -29.40
C GLU A 386 -11.87 -28.81 -28.34
N GLU A 387 -10.90 -27.95 -28.68
CA GLU A 387 -9.88 -27.45 -27.75
C GLU A 387 -10.49 -26.77 -26.51
N GLY A 388 -11.58 -26.01 -26.68
CA GLY A 388 -12.28 -25.34 -25.57
C GLY A 388 -12.99 -26.31 -24.61
N LEU A 389 -13.27 -27.53 -25.06
CA LEU A 389 -13.95 -28.59 -24.29
C LEU A 389 -12.96 -29.57 -23.64
N GLU A 390 -11.68 -29.52 -24.02
CA GLU A 390 -10.63 -30.35 -23.44
C GLU A 390 -10.17 -29.83 -22.08
N ALA A 391 -9.62 -30.72 -21.27
CA ALA A 391 -9.01 -30.37 -20.00
C ALA A 391 -7.70 -29.60 -20.22
N SER A 392 -7.54 -28.47 -19.55
CA SER A 392 -6.34 -27.63 -19.63
C SER A 392 -5.13 -28.18 -18.86
N LEU A 393 -5.34 -29.23 -18.04
CA LEU A 393 -4.31 -29.98 -17.34
C LEU A 393 -4.46 -31.47 -17.59
N THR A 394 -3.34 -32.20 -17.62
CA THR A 394 -3.36 -33.65 -17.48
C THR A 394 -3.52 -34.06 -16.02
N ASP A 395 -3.96 -35.28 -15.77
CA ASP A 395 -4.12 -35.82 -14.42
C ASP A 395 -2.75 -35.86 -13.68
N GLU A 396 -1.67 -36.17 -14.39
CA GLU A 396 -0.30 -36.16 -13.84
C GLU A 396 0.12 -34.77 -13.38
N GLN A 397 -0.15 -33.74 -14.20
CA GLN A 397 0.15 -32.35 -13.88
C GLN A 397 -0.69 -31.86 -12.70
N ALA A 398 -1.98 -32.20 -12.65
CA ALA A 398 -2.85 -31.85 -11.53
C ALA A 398 -2.35 -32.47 -10.22
N LEU A 399 -1.95 -33.73 -10.24
CA LEU A 399 -1.38 -34.42 -9.07
C LEU A 399 0.00 -33.87 -8.68
N GLU A 400 0.85 -33.50 -9.63
CA GLU A 400 2.14 -32.86 -9.37
C GLU A 400 1.97 -31.48 -8.73
N LEU A 401 1.07 -30.66 -9.28
CA LEU A 401 0.74 -29.35 -8.74
C LEU A 401 0.16 -29.47 -7.32
N ALA A 402 -0.71 -30.45 -7.06
CA ALA A 402 -1.22 -30.69 -5.71
C ALA A 402 -0.11 -31.05 -4.70
N ARG A 403 0.88 -31.86 -5.11
CA ARG A 403 2.05 -32.15 -4.27
C ARG A 403 2.85 -30.87 -3.96
N LEU A 404 3.09 -30.04 -4.96
CA LEU A 404 3.79 -28.76 -4.78
C LEU A 404 3.03 -27.84 -3.82
N VAL A 405 1.72 -27.69 -4.01
CA VAL A 405 0.89 -26.80 -3.17
C VAL A 405 0.80 -27.28 -1.72
N VAL A 406 0.73 -28.60 -1.49
CA VAL A 406 0.78 -29.17 -0.13
C VAL A 406 2.16 -28.97 0.51
N LEU A 407 3.24 -29.05 -0.28
CA LEU A 407 4.59 -28.75 0.20
C LEU A 407 4.71 -27.27 0.63
N LEU A 408 4.16 -26.34 -0.17
CA LEU A 408 4.12 -24.91 0.16
C LEU A 408 3.33 -24.64 1.45
N GLU A 409 2.16 -25.27 1.62
CA GLU A 409 1.40 -25.18 2.88
C GLU A 409 2.20 -25.71 4.08
N GLY A 410 2.87 -26.85 3.92
CA GLY A 410 3.71 -27.41 4.98
C GLY A 410 4.85 -26.49 5.39
N TYR A 411 5.42 -25.74 4.44
CA TYR A 411 6.48 -24.76 4.72
C TYR A 411 5.96 -23.53 5.49
N TYR A 412 4.81 -22.99 5.09
CA TYR A 412 4.23 -21.78 5.70
C TYR A 412 3.31 -22.05 6.90
N ASP A 413 3.08 -23.32 7.25
CA ASP A 413 2.17 -23.80 8.31
C ASP A 413 0.76 -23.16 8.25
N THR A 414 0.36 -22.75 7.05
CA THR A 414 -0.90 -22.05 6.78
C THR A 414 -1.40 -22.43 5.40
N PRO A 415 -2.72 -22.55 5.18
CA PRO A 415 -3.26 -22.80 3.85
C PRO A 415 -2.80 -21.73 2.87
N GLN A 416 -2.35 -22.14 1.70
CA GLN A 416 -1.88 -21.28 0.62
C GLN A 416 -2.89 -21.17 -0.54
N ASP A 417 -2.87 -20.00 -1.17
CA ASP A 417 -3.44 -19.63 -2.46
C ASP A 417 -2.27 -19.37 -3.42
N VAL A 418 -2.19 -20.16 -4.50
CA VAL A 418 -1.02 -20.27 -5.36
C VAL A 418 -1.42 -20.02 -6.81
N GLU A 419 -0.83 -19.02 -7.44
CA GLU A 419 -0.94 -18.80 -8.88
C GLU A 419 0.18 -19.57 -9.59
N TRP A 420 -0.16 -20.26 -10.68
CA TRP A 420 0.76 -21.13 -11.40
C TRP A 420 0.52 -21.08 -12.91
N ALA A 421 1.53 -21.49 -13.66
CA ALA A 421 1.45 -21.74 -15.09
C ALA A 421 2.22 -23.01 -15.47
N VAL A 422 1.74 -23.71 -16.48
CA VAL A 422 2.48 -24.75 -17.19
C VAL A 422 3.12 -24.11 -18.41
N ALA A 423 4.45 -24.15 -18.47
CA ALA A 423 5.21 -23.64 -19.61
C ALA A 423 5.18 -24.61 -20.80
N LYS A 424 5.63 -24.17 -21.98
CA LYS A 424 5.71 -25.03 -23.18
C LYS A 424 6.55 -26.30 -23.00
N ASP A 425 7.54 -26.27 -22.13
CA ASP A 425 8.37 -27.43 -21.75
C ASP A 425 7.65 -28.39 -20.77
N GLN A 426 6.36 -28.18 -20.52
CA GLN A 426 5.49 -28.92 -19.59
C GLN A 426 5.83 -28.75 -18.11
N SER A 427 6.79 -27.89 -17.77
CA SER A 427 7.12 -27.63 -16.37
C SER A 427 6.09 -26.72 -15.70
N ILE A 428 5.80 -27.01 -14.44
CA ILE A 428 4.96 -26.16 -13.58
C ILE A 428 5.83 -25.05 -13.00
N VAL A 429 5.42 -23.81 -13.20
CA VAL A 429 6.05 -22.59 -12.68
C VAL A 429 5.10 -21.91 -11.71
N ILE A 430 5.56 -21.64 -10.49
CA ILE A 430 4.80 -20.90 -9.48
C ILE A 430 5.00 -19.40 -9.72
N LEU A 431 3.90 -18.67 -9.91
CA LEU A 431 3.90 -17.24 -10.23
C LEU A 431 3.64 -16.36 -9.00
N GLN A 432 2.94 -16.90 -8.00
CA GLN A 432 2.66 -16.25 -6.73
C GLN A 432 2.29 -17.29 -5.66
N CYS A 433 2.63 -17.05 -4.40
CA CYS A 433 2.17 -17.82 -3.25
C CYS A 433 1.82 -16.88 -2.10
N ARG A 434 0.61 -17.02 -1.53
CA ARG A 434 0.16 -16.23 -0.39
C ARG A 434 -0.76 -17.03 0.54
N PRO A 435 -0.94 -16.60 1.79
CA PRO A 435 -1.92 -17.22 2.68
C PRO A 435 -3.34 -17.16 2.10
N LEU A 436 -4.03 -18.30 2.11
CA LEU A 436 -5.43 -18.42 1.74
C LEU A 436 -6.32 -17.86 2.85
N GLN A 437 -7.15 -16.87 2.52
CA GLN A 437 -8.18 -16.38 3.42
C GLN A 437 -9.42 -17.27 3.32
N GLN A 438 -9.63 -18.14 4.32
CA GLN A 438 -10.82 -18.98 4.40
C GLN A 438 -11.95 -18.25 5.11
N THR A 439 -13.12 -18.21 4.48
CA THR A 439 -14.32 -17.68 5.12
C THR A 439 -14.87 -18.73 6.08
N ALA A 440 -14.99 -18.41 7.37
CA ALA A 440 -15.74 -19.28 8.28
C ALA A 440 -17.22 -19.22 7.90
N LEU A 441 -17.83 -20.36 7.56
CA LEU A 441 -19.29 -20.44 7.42
C LEU A 441 -19.92 -19.87 8.71
N SER A 442 -20.74 -18.83 8.55
CA SER A 442 -21.55 -18.32 9.65
C SER A 442 -22.43 -19.47 10.15
N ARG A 443 -22.63 -19.54 11.46
CA ARG A 443 -23.44 -20.59 12.13
C ARG A 443 -24.95 -20.47 11.87
N ALA A 444 -25.36 -19.99 10.70
CA ALA A 444 -26.73 -20.05 10.20
C ALA A 444 -26.61 -20.77 8.85
N GLU A 445 -27.00 -22.03 8.67
CA GLU A 445 -28.29 -22.61 8.98
C GLU A 445 -28.13 -24.06 9.47
N ARG A 446 -28.92 -24.45 10.47
CA ARG A 446 -29.14 -25.84 10.89
C ARG A 446 -30.57 -26.22 10.58
#